data_AF-A0A7W1LP62-F1
#
_entry.id   AF-A0A7W1LP62-F1
#
_cell.length_a   1.000
_cell.length_b   1.000
_cell.length_c   1.000
_cell.angle_alpha   90.00
_cell.angle_beta   90.00
_cell.angle_gamma   90.00
#
_symmetry.space_group_name_H-M   'P 1'
#
loop_
_entity.id
_entity.type
_entity.pdbx_description
1 polymer ?
#
loop_
_entity_poly.entity_id
_entity_poly.type
_entity_poly.pdbx_seq_one_letter_code
_entity_poly.pdbx_strand_id
1 'polypeptide(L)'
;MSRQSVAKAHEKIQELSWEPLYHEPVSQYGTDYTFQKAKKKDPLKQVLRSYFPMEEEKDHRVYGAADGAIRGNMFRQVQERWLEWQKLFLSIIPLPEISAARAMPLLFNTVPNPELHNGQAIQMIDEVRHSTIQQNLKRLYMNNYIDPAGFN
;
A
#
# COMPACT_ATOMS: atom_id res chain seq x y z
N MET A 1 28.62 9.93 -7.64
CA MET A 1 27.47 10.26 -8.52
C MET A 1 26.54 11.19 -7.75
N SER A 2 26.34 12.42 -8.22
CA SER A 2 25.42 13.39 -7.60
C SER A 2 23.99 12.80 -7.59
N ARG A 3 23.35 12.74 -6.42
CA ARG A 3 21.96 12.27 -6.27
C ARG A 3 21.07 13.22 -7.07
N GLN A 4 20.46 12.74 -8.17
CA GLN A 4 19.38 13.47 -8.82
C GLN A 4 18.28 13.76 -7.79
N SER A 5 17.78 15.00 -7.81
CA SER A 5 16.67 15.41 -6.93
C SER A 5 15.42 14.59 -7.23
N VAL A 6 14.73 14.11 -6.18
CA VAL A 6 13.45 13.37 -6.29
C VAL A 6 12.44 14.16 -7.11
N ALA A 7 12.35 15.47 -6.90
CA ALA A 7 11.45 16.34 -7.66
C ALA A 7 11.76 16.32 -9.17
N LYS A 8 13.04 16.34 -9.54
CA LYS A 8 13.47 16.26 -10.95
C LYS A 8 13.16 14.89 -11.56
N ALA A 9 13.35 13.82 -10.79
CA ALA A 9 13.00 12.47 -11.25
C ALA A 9 11.48 12.33 -11.42
N HIS A 10 10.70 12.92 -10.51
CA HIS A 10 9.24 12.90 -10.57
C HIS A 10 8.70 13.70 -11.78
N GLU A 11 9.29 14.85 -12.11
CA GLU A 11 8.93 15.64 -13.30
C GLU A 11 9.01 14.81 -14.60
N LYS A 12 9.91 13.82 -14.65
CA LYS A 12 10.07 12.93 -15.81
C LYS A 12 8.95 11.92 -16.00
N ILE A 13 8.11 11.66 -14.99
CA ILE A 13 7.00 10.70 -15.11
C ILE A 13 5.99 11.15 -16.18
N GLN A 14 5.75 12.45 -16.29
CA GLN A 14 4.87 13.02 -17.32
C GLN A 14 5.39 12.78 -18.75
N GLU A 15 6.70 12.60 -18.91
CA GLU A 15 7.32 12.31 -20.22
C GLU A 15 7.19 10.82 -20.62
N LEU A 16 6.75 9.94 -19.71
CA LEU A 16 6.61 8.50 -19.98
C LEU A 16 5.32 8.14 -20.71
N SER A 17 4.33 9.04 -20.77
CA SER A 17 3.10 8.82 -21.54
C SER A 17 3.26 9.21 -23.00
N TRP A 18 2.62 8.46 -23.88
CA TRP A 18 2.52 8.78 -25.30
C TRP A 18 1.10 8.52 -25.81
N GLU A 19 0.69 9.25 -26.85
CA GLU A 19 -0.54 8.98 -27.58
C GLU A 19 -0.25 7.96 -28.69
N PRO A 20 -0.94 6.80 -28.72
CA PRO A 20 -0.73 5.80 -29.75
C PRO A 20 -1.24 6.31 -31.12
N LEU A 21 -0.46 6.08 -32.19
CA LEU A 21 -0.81 6.50 -33.56
C LEU A 21 -1.45 5.40 -34.41
N TYR A 22 -1.35 4.14 -33.96
CA TYR A 22 -1.64 2.96 -34.77
C TYR A 22 -2.77 2.09 -34.20
N HIS A 23 -3.36 2.47 -33.06
CA HIS A 23 -4.56 1.84 -32.53
C HIS A 23 -5.33 2.81 -31.63
N GLU A 24 -6.64 2.60 -31.55
CA GLU A 24 -7.49 3.25 -30.54
C GLU A 24 -7.27 2.55 -29.18
N PRO A 25 -7.04 3.30 -28.08
CA PRO A 25 -6.98 2.70 -26.75
C PRO A 25 -8.29 1.96 -26.39
N VAL A 26 -8.17 0.73 -25.89
CA VAL A 26 -9.33 -0.06 -25.47
C VAL A 26 -9.82 0.42 -24.11
N SER A 27 -11.08 0.86 -24.04
CA SER A 27 -11.76 1.09 -22.76
C SER A 27 -12.09 -0.23 -22.09
N GLN A 28 -11.30 -0.62 -21.09
CA GLN A 28 -11.49 -1.88 -20.35
C GLN A 28 -12.65 -1.82 -19.34
N TYR A 29 -12.95 -0.62 -18.84
CA TYR A 29 -13.95 -0.41 -17.79
C TYR A 29 -14.89 0.73 -18.20
N GLY A 30 -16.19 0.48 -18.12
CA GLY A 30 -17.20 1.53 -18.32
C GLY A 30 -17.10 2.60 -17.24
N THR A 31 -17.25 3.86 -17.62
CA THR A 31 -17.29 5.01 -16.71
C THR A 31 -18.32 6.02 -17.20
N ASP A 32 -19.12 6.56 -16.29
CA ASP A 32 -20.05 7.66 -16.56
C ASP A 32 -19.35 9.04 -16.55
N TYR A 33 -18.07 9.06 -16.20
CA TYR A 33 -17.28 10.28 -15.99
C TYR A 33 -16.19 10.44 -17.05
N THR A 34 -16.01 11.67 -17.53
CA THR A 34 -14.90 12.06 -18.41
C THR A 34 -13.98 13.04 -17.69
N PHE A 35 -12.71 12.68 -17.53
CA PHE A 35 -11.72 13.55 -16.90
C PHE A 35 -11.12 14.51 -17.94
N GLN A 36 -11.59 15.75 -18.00
CA GLN A 36 -10.98 16.77 -18.84
C GLN A 36 -9.75 17.36 -18.16
N LYS A 37 -8.54 17.05 -18.68
CA LYS A 37 -7.23 17.57 -18.23
C LYS A 37 -7.16 17.71 -16.71
N ALA A 38 -6.91 16.60 -16.02
CA ALA A 38 -6.69 16.61 -14.58
C ALA A 38 -5.43 17.45 -14.25
N LYS A 39 -5.62 18.77 -14.04
CA LYS A 39 -4.57 19.69 -13.54
C LYS A 39 -4.04 19.29 -12.16
N LYS A 40 -4.66 18.29 -11.53
CA LYS A 40 -4.27 17.78 -10.22
C LYS A 40 -2.96 17.01 -10.36
N LYS A 41 -1.94 17.60 -9.76
CA LYS A 41 -0.62 16.98 -9.53
C LYS A 41 -0.71 16.10 -8.28
N ASP A 42 0.05 15.02 -8.25
CA ASP A 42 0.28 14.24 -7.05
C ASP A 42 1.06 15.12 -6.06
N PRO A 43 0.49 15.46 -4.88
CA PRO A 43 1.18 16.31 -3.93
C PRO A 43 2.41 15.62 -3.31
N LEU A 44 2.45 14.29 -3.28
CA LEU A 44 3.51 13.53 -2.61
C LEU A 44 4.77 13.40 -3.46
N LYS A 45 4.63 13.46 -4.79
CA LYS A 45 5.73 13.43 -5.77
C LYS A 45 6.69 12.27 -5.58
N GLN A 46 6.16 11.11 -5.22
CA GLN A 46 6.97 9.95 -4.89
C GLN A 46 7.48 9.27 -6.16
N VAL A 47 8.71 8.75 -6.10
CA VAL A 47 9.26 7.85 -7.12
C VAL A 47 9.70 6.56 -6.43
N LEU A 48 9.70 5.43 -7.14
CA LEU A 48 10.06 4.13 -6.55
C LEU A 48 11.39 4.16 -5.78
N ARG A 49 12.38 4.91 -6.29
CA ARG A 49 13.69 5.07 -5.65
C ARG A 49 13.62 5.76 -4.27
N SER A 50 12.67 6.67 -4.05
CA SER A 50 12.46 7.30 -2.73
C SER A 50 11.49 6.51 -1.87
N TYR A 51 10.54 5.82 -2.49
CA TYR A 51 9.51 5.03 -1.83
C TYR A 51 10.10 3.81 -1.10
N PHE A 52 10.89 2.97 -1.77
CA PHE A 52 11.37 1.73 -1.16
C PHE A 52 12.22 1.94 0.11
N PRO A 53 13.21 2.84 0.15
CA PRO A 53 13.96 3.09 1.38
C PRO A 53 13.11 3.66 2.52
N MET A 54 12.04 4.40 2.17
CA MET A 54 11.12 4.94 3.17
C MET A 54 10.27 3.83 3.79
N GLU A 55 9.71 2.92 2.99
CA GLU A 55 8.93 1.79 3.50
C GLU A 55 9.81 0.75 4.20
N GLU A 56 11.05 0.53 3.72
CA GLU A 56 12.03 -0.35 4.36
C GLU A 56 12.35 0.10 5.79
N GLU A 57 12.60 1.40 6.02
CA GLU A 57 12.84 1.95 7.36
C GLU A 57 11.62 1.77 8.28
N LYS A 58 10.40 1.94 7.75
CA LYS A 58 9.16 1.69 8.51
C LYS A 58 9.07 0.21 8.89
N ASP A 59 9.36 -0.70 7.96
CA ASP A 59 9.32 -2.14 8.20
C ASP A 59 10.35 -2.58 9.23
N HIS A 60 11.60 -2.09 9.14
CA HIS A 60 12.61 -2.37 10.15
C HIS A 60 12.15 -2.01 11.56
N ARG A 61 11.49 -0.84 11.72
CA ARG A 61 10.97 -0.42 13.02
C ARG A 61 9.79 -1.26 13.48
N VAL A 62 8.86 -1.57 12.59
CA VAL A 62 7.67 -2.40 12.91
C VAL A 62 8.09 -3.80 13.34
N TYR A 63 8.93 -4.48 12.56
CA TYR A 63 9.38 -5.83 12.87
C TYR A 63 10.36 -5.86 14.05
N GLY A 64 11.20 -4.84 14.22
CA GLY A 64 12.04 -4.69 15.41
C GLY A 64 11.21 -4.52 16.69
N ALA A 65 10.13 -3.73 16.64
CA ALA A 65 9.20 -3.60 17.75
C ALA A 65 8.46 -4.91 18.05
N ALA A 66 8.07 -5.66 17.02
CA ALA A 66 7.45 -6.98 17.17
C ALA A 66 8.39 -7.99 17.89
N ASP A 67 9.67 -8.04 17.50
CA ASP A 67 10.68 -8.87 18.17
C ASP A 67 10.90 -8.44 19.63
N GLY A 68 10.92 -7.13 19.89
CA GLY A 68 10.91 -6.57 21.25
C GLY A 68 9.69 -7.04 22.06
N ALA A 69 8.49 -7.04 21.46
CA ALA A 69 7.27 -7.45 22.12
C ALA A 69 7.24 -8.95 22.47
N ILE A 70 7.82 -9.80 21.62
CA ILE A 70 8.03 -11.22 21.91
C ILE A 70 8.96 -11.38 23.12
N ARG A 71 10.14 -10.73 23.09
CA ARG A 71 11.12 -10.82 24.19
C ARG A 71 10.58 -10.29 25.52
N GLY A 72 9.76 -9.24 25.47
CA GLY A 72 9.10 -8.66 26.64
C GLY A 72 7.89 -9.46 27.13
N ASN A 73 7.52 -10.57 26.47
CA ASN A 73 6.31 -11.35 26.75
C ASN A 73 5.05 -10.45 26.80
N MET A 74 4.99 -9.43 25.95
CA MET A 74 3.96 -8.40 26.00
C MET A 74 2.59 -8.93 25.61
N PHE A 75 2.54 -9.94 24.74
CA PHE A 75 1.29 -10.55 24.27
C PHE A 75 0.51 -11.28 25.36
N ARG A 76 1.15 -11.67 26.47
CA ARG A 76 0.49 -12.26 27.64
C ARG A 76 0.12 -11.24 28.72
N GLN A 77 0.52 -9.98 28.55
CA GLN A 77 0.32 -8.90 29.51
C GLN A 77 -0.75 -7.90 29.06
N VAL A 78 -1.19 -7.98 27.81
CA VAL A 78 -2.24 -7.12 27.27
C VAL A 78 -3.61 -7.57 27.76
N GLN A 79 -4.55 -6.63 27.84
CA GLN A 79 -5.94 -6.94 28.18
C GLN A 79 -6.54 -7.94 27.19
N GLU A 80 -7.07 -9.05 27.69
CA GLU A 80 -7.65 -10.12 26.86
C GLU A 80 -8.76 -9.60 25.93
N ARG A 81 -9.68 -8.78 26.45
CA ARG A 81 -10.76 -8.18 25.64
C ARG A 81 -10.24 -7.37 24.45
N TRP A 82 -9.07 -6.74 24.58
CA TRP A 82 -8.47 -6.02 23.47
C TRP A 82 -8.03 -6.99 22.37
N LEU A 83 -7.37 -8.10 22.73
CA LEU A 83 -6.97 -9.09 21.73
C LEU A 83 -8.15 -9.86 21.13
N GLU A 84 -9.25 -10.05 21.86
CA GLU A 84 -10.47 -10.59 21.27
C GLU A 84 -11.03 -9.67 20.17
N TRP A 85 -10.98 -8.35 20.36
CA TRP A 85 -11.32 -7.39 19.29
C TRP A 85 -10.35 -7.46 18.12
N GLN A 86 -9.07 -7.69 18.38
CA GLN A 86 -8.06 -7.84 17.33
C GLN A 86 -8.31 -9.08 16.45
N LYS A 87 -8.95 -10.14 16.96
CA LYS A 87 -9.35 -11.30 16.13
C LYS A 87 -10.31 -10.87 15.04
N LEU A 88 -11.36 -10.12 15.39
CA LEU A 88 -12.31 -9.57 14.41
C LEU A 88 -11.60 -8.66 13.41
N PHE A 89 -10.82 -7.69 13.90
CA PHE A 89 -10.13 -6.73 13.05
C PHE A 89 -9.18 -7.41 12.05
N LEU A 90 -8.29 -8.28 12.51
CA LEU A 90 -7.29 -8.94 11.67
C LEU A 90 -7.85 -10.05 10.78
N SER A 91 -9.06 -10.55 11.06
CA SER A 91 -9.76 -11.49 10.17
C SER A 91 -10.44 -10.78 8.98
N ILE A 92 -10.83 -9.53 9.15
CA ILE A 92 -11.59 -8.78 8.15
C ILE A 92 -10.68 -7.86 7.34
N ILE A 93 -9.91 -6.99 7.99
CA ILE A 93 -9.23 -5.85 7.35
C ILE A 93 -8.22 -6.23 6.25
N PRO A 94 -7.46 -7.34 6.32
CA PRO A 94 -6.58 -7.72 5.21
C PRO A 94 -7.33 -7.93 3.88
N LEU A 95 -8.62 -8.29 3.91
CA LEU A 95 -9.43 -8.53 2.72
C LEU A 95 -9.73 -7.24 1.92
N PRO A 96 -10.22 -6.13 2.53
CA PRO A 96 -10.30 -4.87 1.84
C PRO A 96 -8.93 -4.30 1.47
N GLU A 97 -7.84 -4.53 2.21
CA GLU A 97 -6.51 -4.06 1.76
C GLU A 97 -6.13 -4.70 0.42
N ILE A 98 -6.20 -6.03 0.30
CA ILE A 98 -5.87 -6.68 -0.98
C ILE A 98 -6.86 -6.33 -2.10
N SER A 99 -8.11 -6.05 -1.74
CA SER A 99 -9.11 -5.56 -2.70
C SER A 99 -8.80 -4.12 -3.16
N ALA A 100 -8.31 -3.28 -2.25
CA ALA A 100 -7.87 -1.92 -2.55
C ALA A 100 -6.65 -1.95 -3.49
N ALA A 101 -5.67 -2.83 -3.25
CA ALA A 101 -4.55 -3.05 -4.16
C ALA A 101 -5.03 -3.32 -5.59
N ARG A 102 -6.07 -4.16 -5.75
CA ARG A 102 -6.66 -4.47 -7.05
C ARG A 102 -7.48 -3.34 -7.65
N ALA A 103 -7.99 -2.41 -6.83
CA ALA A 103 -8.79 -1.29 -7.29
C ALA A 103 -7.93 -0.15 -7.88
N MET A 104 -6.73 0.08 -7.36
CA MET A 104 -5.84 1.15 -7.84
C MET A 104 -5.56 1.13 -9.36
N PRO A 105 -5.20 -0.02 -9.99
CA PRO A 105 -4.95 -0.06 -11.43
C PRO A 105 -6.20 0.15 -12.29
N LEU A 106 -7.42 -0.04 -11.75
CA LEU A 106 -8.66 0.21 -12.49
C LEU A 106 -8.78 1.68 -12.92
N LEU A 107 -8.13 2.59 -12.20
CA LEU A 107 -8.14 4.02 -12.49
C LEU A 107 -7.17 4.45 -13.59
N PHE A 108 -6.26 3.56 -14.04
CA PHE A 108 -5.21 3.96 -14.98
C PHE A 108 -5.78 4.29 -16.37
N ASN A 109 -6.80 3.55 -16.81
CA ASN A 109 -7.44 3.79 -18.10
C ASN A 109 -8.50 4.89 -18.05
N THR A 110 -8.97 5.29 -16.87
CA THR A 110 -10.03 6.29 -16.73
C THR A 110 -9.48 7.70 -16.48
N VAL A 111 -8.36 7.82 -15.76
CA VAL A 111 -7.74 9.12 -15.43
C VAL A 111 -6.58 9.38 -16.40
N PRO A 112 -6.64 10.33 -17.34
CA PRO A 112 -5.56 10.60 -18.29
C PRO A 112 -4.46 11.47 -17.64
N ASN A 113 -3.80 10.96 -16.60
CA ASN A 113 -2.71 11.66 -15.91
C ASN A 113 -1.65 10.67 -15.37
N PRO A 114 -0.46 10.60 -15.99
CA PRO A 114 0.61 9.67 -15.62
C PRO A 114 1.13 9.83 -14.18
N GLU A 115 1.09 11.04 -13.65
CA GLU A 115 1.49 11.31 -12.27
C GLU A 115 0.50 10.73 -11.27
N LEU A 116 -0.80 10.78 -11.59
CA LEU A 116 -1.81 10.08 -10.79
C LEU A 116 -1.68 8.57 -10.92
N HIS A 117 -1.34 8.04 -12.10
CA HIS A 117 -1.05 6.60 -12.25
C HIS A 117 0.11 6.15 -11.38
N ASN A 118 1.19 6.93 -11.32
CA ASN A 118 2.32 6.64 -10.46
C ASN A 118 1.92 6.63 -8.97
N GLY A 119 1.16 7.63 -8.52
CA GLY A 119 0.66 7.66 -7.13
C GLY A 119 -0.22 6.44 -6.81
N GLN A 120 -1.10 6.05 -7.72
CA GLN A 120 -1.96 4.88 -7.57
C GLN A 120 -1.16 3.56 -7.63
N ALA A 121 -0.11 3.49 -8.44
CA ALA A 121 0.79 2.34 -8.48
C ALA A 121 1.55 2.18 -7.15
N ILE A 122 1.96 3.29 -6.52
CA ILE A 122 2.58 3.27 -5.20
C ILE A 122 1.56 2.85 -4.13
N GLN A 123 0.36 3.39 -4.17
CA GLN A 123 -0.72 2.99 -3.27
C GLN A 123 -1.01 1.48 -3.37
N MET A 124 -1.01 0.91 -4.58
CA MET A 124 -1.16 -0.54 -4.77
C MET A 124 -0.09 -1.33 -3.99
N ILE A 125 1.17 -0.88 -4.00
CA ILE A 125 2.25 -1.53 -3.25
C ILE A 125 2.02 -1.37 -1.74
N ASP A 126 1.57 -0.20 -1.29
CA ASP A 126 1.21 0.04 0.10
C ASP A 126 0.11 -0.91 0.57
N GLU A 127 -0.94 -1.14 -0.22
CA GLU A 127 -2.03 -2.03 0.20
C GLU A 127 -1.61 -3.51 0.25
N VAL A 128 -0.71 -3.93 -0.63
CA VAL A 128 -0.07 -5.27 -0.52
C VAL A 128 0.75 -5.36 0.77
N ARG A 129 1.49 -4.30 1.11
CA ARG A 129 2.26 -4.21 2.35
C ARG A 129 1.34 -4.22 3.58
N HIS A 130 0.24 -3.47 3.59
CA HIS A 130 -0.74 -3.43 4.67
C HIS A 130 -1.31 -4.82 4.95
N SER A 131 -1.81 -5.50 3.91
CA SER A 131 -2.30 -6.87 4.03
C SER A 131 -1.23 -7.80 4.62
N THR A 132 0.02 -7.69 4.16
CA THR A 132 1.10 -8.58 4.60
C THR A 132 1.49 -8.33 6.07
N ILE A 133 1.60 -7.08 6.49
CA ILE A 133 1.93 -6.73 7.89
C ILE A 133 0.80 -7.17 8.84
N GLN A 134 -0.46 -6.96 8.45
CA GLN A 134 -1.60 -7.38 9.26
C GLN A 134 -1.66 -8.91 9.41
N GLN A 135 -1.38 -9.66 8.34
CA GLN A 135 -1.32 -11.12 8.38
C GLN A 135 -0.13 -11.63 9.22
N ASN A 136 1.02 -10.94 9.17
CA ASN A 136 2.15 -11.24 10.04
C ASN A 136 1.80 -10.97 11.51
N LEU A 137 1.10 -9.87 11.82
CA LEU A 137 0.63 -9.59 13.18
C LEU A 137 -0.35 -10.66 13.68
N LYS A 138 -1.29 -11.08 12.82
CA LYS A 138 -2.20 -12.21 13.11
C LYS A 138 -1.42 -13.47 13.47
N ARG A 139 -0.40 -13.83 12.68
CA ARG A 139 0.51 -14.95 12.97
C ARG A 139 1.27 -14.77 14.29
N LEU A 140 1.69 -13.57 14.63
CA LEU A 140 2.37 -13.30 15.91
C LEU A 140 1.44 -13.56 17.10
N TYR A 141 0.19 -13.10 17.04
CA TYR A 141 -0.79 -13.39 18.09
C TYR A 141 -1.10 -14.89 18.18
N MET A 142 -1.30 -15.57 17.05
CA MET A 142 -1.51 -17.02 17.02
C MET A 142 -0.40 -17.80 17.74
N ASN A 143 0.86 -17.33 17.68
CA ASN A 143 1.99 -18.04 18.27
C ASN A 143 2.29 -17.64 19.73
N ASN A 144 1.84 -16.46 20.19
CA ASN A 144 2.32 -15.89 21.46
C ASN A 144 1.22 -15.50 22.45
N TYR A 145 -0.03 -15.34 21.99
CA TYR A 145 -1.16 -15.03 22.86
C TYR A 145 -1.71 -16.31 23.54
N ILE A 146 -2.36 -16.14 24.68
CA ILE A 146 -2.88 -17.26 25.48
C ILE A 146 -4.05 -17.98 24.81
N ASP A 147 -4.89 -17.27 24.06
CA ASP A 147 -6.01 -17.84 23.30
C ASP A 147 -5.85 -17.60 21.79
N PRO A 148 -5.15 -18.50 21.07
CA PRO A 148 -4.85 -18.32 19.66
C PRO A 148 -6.06 -18.60 18.74
N ALA A 149 -7.16 -19.16 19.24
CA ALA A 149 -8.30 -19.51 18.40
C ALA A 149 -8.95 -18.24 17.80
N GLY A 150 -9.15 -18.24 16.48
CA GLY A 150 -9.61 -17.06 15.73
C GLY A 150 -8.48 -16.20 15.14
N PHE A 151 -7.24 -16.40 15.57
CA PHE A 151 -6.04 -15.91 14.87
C PHE A 151 -5.43 -16.93 13.90
N ASN A 152 -5.98 -18.13 13.82
CA ASN A 152 -5.59 -19.16 12.86
C ASN A 152 -6.28 -19.02 11.49
#